data_AF-A0A416JW87-F1
#
_entry.id   AF-A0A416JW87-F1
#
_cell.length_a   1.000
_cell.length_b   1.000
_cell.length_c   1.000
_cell.angle_alpha   90.00
_cell.angle_beta   90.00
_cell.angle_gamma   90.00
#
_symmetry.space_group_name_H-M   'P 1'
#
loop_
_entity.id
_entity.type
_entity.pdbx_description
1 polymer ?
#
loop_
_entity_poly.entity_id
_entity_poly.type
_entity_poly.pdbx_seq_one_letter_code
_entity_poly.pdbx_strand_id
1 'polypeptide(L)' 'MEIRRLKNTKFGTNKIARVVTGWALYEAGKGWIAFSHDRDQFGILVPYIPCGGKKALQSILDAGGFVSFDGMEYVTEL' A
#
# COMPACT_ATOMS: atom_id res chain seq x y z
N MET A 1 -4.72 8.81 8.08
CA MET A 1 -4.04 7.57 7.67
C MET A 1 -4.20 6.55 8.78
N GLU A 2 -4.52 5.31 8.42
CA GLU A 2 -4.71 4.20 9.34
C GLU A 2 -3.85 3.01 8.93
N ILE A 3 -3.28 2.30 9.90
CA ILE A 3 -2.60 1.04 9.62
C ILE A 3 -3.65 -0.07 9.59
N ARG A 4 -3.85 -0.68 8.43
CA ARG A 4 -4.80 -1.78 8.23
C ARG A 4 -4.10 -3.05 7.78
N ARG A 5 -4.72 -4.19 8.10
CA ARG A 5 -4.19 -5.52 7.76
C ARG A 5 -4.75 -5.96 6.42
N LEU A 6 -3.86 -6.39 5.52
CA LEU A 6 -4.20 -7.05 4.26
C LEU A 6 -4.18 -8.57 4.49
N LYS A 7 -5.23 -9.27 4.04
CA LYS A 7 -5.41 -10.72 4.22
C LYS A 7 -5.74 -11.37 2.87
N ASN A 8 -4.71 -11.77 2.14
CA ASN A 8 -4.83 -12.31 0.78
C ASN A 8 -5.66 -11.37 -0.13
N THR A 9 -5.43 -10.07 0.01
CA THR A 9 -6.13 -9.03 -0.73
C THR A 9 -5.60 -8.94 -2.15
N LYS A 10 -6.47 -8.76 -3.14
CA LYS A 10 -6.11 -8.70 -4.56
C LYS A 10 -5.98 -7.27 -5.05
N PHE A 11 -4.95 -7.01 -5.84
CA PHE A 11 -4.74 -5.74 -6.56
C PHE A 11 -4.40 -6.03 -8.02
N GLY A 12 -4.98 -5.26 -8.95
CA GLY A 12 -4.81 -5.43 -10.38
C GLY A 12 -6.14 -5.39 -11.12
N THR A 13 -6.35 -6.33 -12.04
CA THR A 13 -7.56 -6.43 -12.87
C THR A 13 -8.20 -7.81 -12.73
N ASN A 14 -9.42 -7.98 -13.24
CA ASN A 14 -10.08 -9.29 -13.31
C ASN A 14 -9.32 -10.35 -14.13
N LYS A 15 -8.36 -9.94 -14.96
CA LYS A 15 -7.53 -10.85 -15.79
C LYS A 15 -6.22 -11.23 -15.11
N ILE A 16 -5.59 -10.30 -14.41
CA ILE A 16 -4.30 -10.49 -13.73
C ILE A 16 -4.27 -9.65 -12.46
N ALA A 17 -3.95 -10.30 -11.34
CA ALA A 17 -3.91 -9.67 -10.03
C ALA A 17 -2.76 -10.23 -9.18
N ARG A 18 -2.23 -9.40 -8.28
CA ARG A 18 -1.34 -9.82 -7.21
C ARG A 18 -2.12 -9.97 -5.92
N VAL A 19 -1.85 -11.07 -5.22
CA VAL A 19 -2.37 -11.33 -3.87
C VAL A 19 -1.32 -10.89 -2.88
N VAL A 20 -1.69 -10.01 -1.95
CA VAL A 20 -0.79 -9.50 -0.91
C VAL A 20 -1.36 -9.74 0.48
N THR A 21 -0.45 -9.97 1.42
CA THR A 21 -0.75 -10.14 2.85
C THR A 21 0.27 -9.35 3.63
N GLY A 22 -0.18 -8.67 4.69
CA GLY A 22 0.69 -7.84 5.51
C GLY A 22 -0.05 -6.71 6.19
N TRP A 23 0.65 -5.60 6.36
CA TRP A 23 0.11 -4.36 6.90
C TRP A 23 0.48 -3.23 5.94
N ALA A 24 -0.44 -2.30 5.73
CA ALA A 24 -0.24 -1.14 4.88
C ALA A 24 -1.00 0.08 5.46
N LEU A 25 -0.68 1.26 4.93
CA LEU A 25 -1.40 2.49 5.25
C LEU A 25 -2.61 2.62 4.34
N TYR A 26 -3.74 2.97 4.95
CA TYR A 26 -5.00 3.22 4.29
C TYR A 26 -5.50 4.62 4.61
N GLU A 27 -6.02 5.32 3.61
CA GLU A 27 -6.70 6.60 3.77
C GLU A 27 -8.16 6.45 3.39
N ALA A 28 -9.04 6.72 4.36
CA ALA A 28 -10.48 6.62 4.17
C ALA A 28 -10.96 7.50 3.02
N GLY A 29 -11.73 6.92 2.11
CA GLY A 29 -12.22 7.60 0.91
C GLY A 29 -11.24 7.67 -0.26
N LYS A 30 -9.97 7.27 -0.09
CA LYS A 30 -8.97 7.26 -1.17
C LYS A 30 -8.49 5.85 -1.51
N GLY A 31 -8.01 5.09 -0.52
CA GLY A 31 -7.45 3.75 -0.74
C GLY A 31 -6.16 3.50 0.02
N TRP A 32 -5.41 2.50 -0.45
CA TRP A 32 -4.14 2.07 0.12
C TRP A 32 -2.98 2.86 -0.49
N ILE A 33 -2.03 3.30 0.33
CA ILE A 33 -0.85 4.02 -0.17
C ILE A 33 0.08 3.06 -0.89
N ALA A 34 0.53 3.45 -2.08
CA ALA A 34 1.52 2.74 -2.89
C ALA A 34 2.49 3.75 -3.54
N PHE A 35 3.65 3.28 -3.97
CA PHE A 35 4.63 4.11 -4.68
C PHE A 35 4.61 3.80 -6.17
N SER A 36 4.45 4.81 -7.02
CA SER A 36 4.34 4.67 -8.48
C SER A 36 5.46 3.83 -9.11
N HIS A 37 6.66 3.88 -8.53
CA HIS A 37 7.83 3.13 -9.00
C HIS A 37 7.76 1.62 -8.72
N ASP A 38 6.92 1.17 -7.77
CA ASP A 38 6.74 -0.25 -7.43
C ASP A 38 5.83 -1.00 -8.41
N ARG A 39 5.40 -0.35 -9.50
CA ARG A 39 4.62 -0.98 -10.55
C ARG A 39 5.40 -2.15 -11.16
N ASP A 40 4.76 -3.30 -11.24
CA ASP A 40 5.36 -4.46 -11.89
C ASP A 40 5.29 -4.39 -13.43
N GLN A 41 5.88 -5.38 -14.09
CA GLN A 41 5.90 -5.50 -15.55
C GLN A 41 4.51 -5.57 -16.22
N PHE A 42 3.46 -5.84 -15.44
CA PHE A 42 2.07 -5.88 -15.91
C PHE A 42 1.30 -4.60 -15.58
N GLY A 43 1.99 -3.58 -15.02
CA GLY A 43 1.40 -2.33 -14.58
C GLY A 43 0.60 -2.43 -13.28
N ILE A 44 0.69 -3.56 -12.56
CA ILE A 44 -0.01 -3.75 -11.29
C ILE A 44 0.76 -3.03 -10.19
N LEU A 45 0.05 -2.16 -9.49
CA LEU A 45 0.55 -1.46 -8.32
C LEU A 45 -0.08 -2.06 -7.07
N VAL A 46 0.75 -2.42 -6.09
CA VAL A 46 0.31 -2.97 -4.79
C VAL A 46 0.62 -1.97 -3.67
N PRO A 47 -0.09 -2.03 -2.53
CA PRO A 47 0.21 -1.16 -1.40
C PRO A 47 1.66 -1.28 -0.93
N TYR A 48 2.18 -0.20 -0.36
CA TYR A 48 3.46 -0.20 0.34
C TYR A 48 3.36 -1.07 1.61
N ILE A 49 4.08 -2.20 1.61
CA ILE A 49 4.10 -3.18 2.70
C ILE A 49 5.56 -3.33 3.15
N PRO A 50 6.04 -2.53 4.11
CA PRO A 50 7.43 -2.58 4.52
C PRO A 50 7.79 -3.86 5.27
N CYS A 51 9.03 -4.31 5.09
CA CYS A 51 9.65 -5.31 5.95
C CYS A 51 9.65 -4.78 7.40
N GLY A 52 8.93 -5.45 8.29
CA GLY A 52 8.64 -4.99 9.66
C GLY A 52 7.16 -4.75 9.95
N GLY A 53 6.31 -4.74 8.92
CA GLY A 53 4.86 -4.74 9.03
C GLY A 53 4.31 -3.59 9.88
N LYS A 54 3.37 -3.90 10.79
CA LYS A 54 2.68 -2.89 11.62
C LYS A 54 3.65 -2.00 12.42
N LYS A 55 4.76 -2.54 12.93
CA LYS A 55 5.72 -1.77 13.73
C LYS A 55 6.44 -0.72 12.88
N ALA A 56 6.91 -1.10 11.69
CA ALA A 56 7.56 -0.17 10.76
C ALA A 56 6.61 0.94 10.31
N LEU A 57 5.35 0.60 10.05
CA LEU A 57 4.33 1.60 9.70
C LEU A 57 4.04 2.54 10.87
N GLN A 58 3.94 2.01 12.10
CA GLN A 58 3.74 2.84 13.28
C GLN A 58 4.90 3.80 13.48
N SER A 59 6.16 3.34 13.33
CA SER A 59 7.31 4.23 13.45
C SER A 59 7.34 5.35 12.39
N ILE A 60 6.83 5.09 11.18
CA ILE A 60 6.67 6.14 10.15
C ILE A 60 5.66 7.19 10.63
N LEU A 61 4.50 6.76 11.14
CA LEU A 61 3.48 7.68 11.65
C LEU A 61 3.96 8.45 12.88
N ASP A 62 4.65 7.78 13.81
CA ASP A 62 5.20 8.40 15.03
C ASP A 62 6.28 9.44 14.70
N ALA A 63 7.01 9.26 13.61
CA ALA A 63 7.98 10.22 13.09
C ALA A 63 7.36 11.42 12.36
N GLY A 64 6.02 11.51 12.28
CA GLY A 64 5.30 12.57 11.58
C GLY A 64 4.86 12.22 10.16
N GLY A 65 5.02 10.97 9.73
CA GLY A 65 4.58 10.48 8.42
C GLY A 65 5.67 10.55 7.35
N PHE A 66 5.28 10.90 6.13
CA PHE A 66 6.17 10.95 4.97
C PHE A 66 6.75 12.34 4.75
N VAL A 67 8.02 12.40 4.34
CA VAL A 67 8.72 13.66 4.05
C VAL A 67 8.28 14.28 2.71
N SER A 68 7.82 13.46 1.77
CA SER A 68 7.21 13.89 0.49
C SER A 68 6.12 12.91 0.07
N PHE A 69 5.15 13.41 -0.70
CA PHE A 69 4.09 12.63 -1.33
C PHE A 69 4.32 12.44 -2.83
N ASP A 70 5.43 12.94 -3.38
CA ASP A 70 5.74 12.79 -4.80
C ASP A 70 5.90 11.32 -5.17
N GLY A 71 5.21 10.90 -6.23
CA GLY A 71 5.19 9.49 -6.66
C GLY A 71 4.41 8.56 -5.72
N MET A 72 3.59 9.10 -4.80
CA MET A 72 2.60 8.31 -4.08
C MET A 72 1.28 8.25 -4.82
N GLU A 73 0.64 7.08 -4.77
CA GLU A 73 -0.67 6.83 -5.33
C GLU A 73 -1.56 6.10 -4.33
N TYR A 74 -2.87 6.18 -4.55
CA TYR A 74 -3.85 5.40 -3.82
C TYR A 74 -4.37 4.28 -4.72
N VAL A 75 -4.23 3.04 -4.25
CA VAL A 75 -4.74 1.86 -4.95
C VAL A 75 -5.90 1.24 -4.19
N THR A 76 -6.88 0.73 -4.91
CA THR A 76 -8.03 0.03 -4.35
C THR A 76 -7.92 -1.47 -4.58
N GLU A 77 -8.55 -2.23 -3.70
CA GLU A 77 -8.68 -3.68 -3.84
C GLU A 77 -9.54 -4.00 -5.07
N LEU A 78 -9.28 -5.15 -5.70
CA LEU A 78 -10.08 -5.68 -6.80
C LEU A 78 -11.39 -6.30 -6.29
#